data_AF-A0A7X3I7V8-F1
#
_entry.id   AF-A0A7X3I7V8-F1
#
_cell.length_a   1.000
_cell.length_b   1.000
_cell.length_c   1.000
_cell.angle_alpha   90.00
_cell.angle_beta   90.00
_cell.angle_gamma   90.00
#
_symmetry.space_group_name_H-M   'P 1'
#
loop_
_entity.id
_entity.type
_entity.pdbx_description
1 polymer ?
#
loop_
_entity_poly.entity_id
_entity_poly.type
_entity_poly.pdbx_seq_one_letter_code
_entity_poly.pdbx_strand_id
1 'polypeptide(L)'
;MSQNLPLRGLTVLALEQAVAAPYCTSRLADAGARVIKIERPEGDFARGYDAAVHGLSSYFVWLNRGKESLVADIKDPADAHLLHAILARTDVFVQNLAPGAAARAGFGSAELRARHPRLITVDISGYGAGHAYSDMKAYDLLVQAESGLAGITGHPAGPGRVGVSVCDVACGMDAHAAVLEALIARGITGQGCALEVSLFSGAADWMNVPLLYFEGTGRVPQRVGLAHPSICPYGAFPTADDSLVLISIQNEREWGRFCAVVLDEPGLATAEGYAPNTARVANRETVDRRIADTLARLTRDAAAARLKEAGTAYGFVNTLADLATHPALLRAPVETPGGTAQIVAPPVLIDGQARALGPVPEIGQHSARIRAEFAAR
;
A
#
# COMPACT_ATOMS: atom_id res chain seq x y z
N MET A 1 17.27 -4.11 25.24
CA MET A 1 17.77 -5.29 24.48
C MET A 1 17.85 -4.86 23.02
N SER A 2 19.02 -4.96 22.39
CA SER A 2 19.11 -4.86 20.92
C SER A 2 18.26 -6.00 20.36
N GLN A 3 16.99 -5.73 20.01
CA GLN A 3 16.09 -6.75 19.48
C GLN A 3 16.77 -7.39 18.27
N ASN A 4 16.90 -8.72 18.30
CA ASN A 4 17.43 -9.46 17.18
C ASN A 4 16.40 -9.37 16.04
N LEU A 5 16.60 -8.42 15.12
CA LEU A 5 15.68 -8.20 14.00
C LEU A 5 15.62 -9.47 13.13
N PRO A 6 14.44 -9.87 12.65
CA PRO A 6 14.22 -11.20 12.06
C PRO A 6 15.00 -11.46 10.77
N LEU A 7 15.35 -10.41 10.02
CA LEU A 7 16.12 -10.53 8.77
C LEU A 7 17.59 -10.10 8.94
N ARG A 8 18.06 -9.94 10.18
CA ARG A 8 19.46 -9.58 10.44
C ARG A 8 20.39 -10.63 9.84
N GLY A 9 21.40 -10.16 9.12
CA GLY A 9 22.40 -10.99 8.45
C GLY A 9 22.07 -11.34 7.01
N LEU A 10 20.85 -11.03 6.53
CA LEU A 10 20.50 -11.12 5.12
C LEU A 10 20.95 -9.86 4.36
N THR A 11 21.40 -10.04 3.12
CA THR A 11 21.75 -8.94 2.20
C THR A 11 20.78 -8.89 1.04
N VAL A 12 20.28 -7.69 0.74
CA VAL A 12 19.40 -7.40 -0.41
C VAL A 12 20.13 -6.43 -1.33
N LEU A 13 20.23 -6.76 -2.62
CA LEU A 13 20.71 -5.84 -3.65
C LEU A 13 19.51 -5.39 -4.49
N ALA A 14 19.29 -4.08 -4.57
CA ALA A 14 18.08 -3.52 -5.18
C ALA A 14 18.41 -2.58 -6.34
N LEU A 15 18.05 -2.98 -7.56
CA LEU A 15 18.00 -2.13 -8.76
C LEU A 15 16.59 -1.55 -8.88
N GLU A 16 16.28 -0.60 -8.02
CA GLU A 16 14.91 -0.18 -7.78
C GLU A 16 14.70 1.33 -7.89
N GLN A 17 13.47 1.72 -8.25
CA GLN A 17 13.05 3.11 -8.34
C GLN A 17 11.55 3.28 -8.07
N ALA A 18 11.12 4.52 -7.83
CA ALA A 18 9.73 4.90 -7.60
C ALA A 18 9.11 4.27 -6.32
N VAL A 19 8.12 3.37 -6.44
CA VAL A 19 7.25 2.98 -5.30
C VAL A 19 7.25 1.47 -5.02
N ALA A 20 6.81 0.62 -5.95
CA ALA A 20 6.57 -0.81 -5.66
C ALA A 20 7.78 -1.57 -5.10
N ALA A 21 8.92 -1.54 -5.80
CA ALA A 21 10.15 -2.18 -5.33
C ALA A 21 10.71 -1.51 -4.06
N PRO A 22 10.83 -0.16 -3.98
CA PRO A 22 11.24 0.51 -2.75
C PRO A 22 10.35 0.22 -1.53
N TYR A 23 9.05 0.00 -1.71
CA TYR A 23 8.14 -0.42 -0.65
C TYR A 23 8.55 -1.79 -0.10
N CYS A 24 8.73 -2.79 -0.97
CA CYS A 24 9.16 -4.12 -0.58
C CYS A 24 10.49 -4.07 0.19
N THR A 25 11.51 -3.46 -0.41
CA THR A 25 12.86 -3.44 0.18
C THR A 25 12.94 -2.59 1.44
N SER A 26 12.15 -1.53 1.58
CA SER A 26 12.09 -0.78 2.84
C SER A 26 11.52 -1.63 3.98
N ARG A 27 10.52 -2.49 3.73
CA ARG A 27 10.02 -3.41 4.76
C ARG A 27 11.07 -4.46 5.13
N LEU A 28 11.87 -4.93 4.17
CA LEU A 28 13.00 -5.82 4.45
C LEU A 28 14.09 -5.11 5.30
N ALA A 29 14.40 -3.85 5.00
CA ALA A 29 15.32 -3.03 5.78
C ALA A 29 14.80 -2.79 7.22
N ASP A 30 13.52 -2.41 7.36
CA ASP A 30 12.86 -2.31 8.66
C ASP A 30 13.00 -3.65 9.42
N ALA A 31 12.87 -4.78 8.72
CA ALA A 31 13.01 -6.11 9.29
C ALA A 31 14.45 -6.55 9.61
N GLY A 32 15.46 -5.72 9.33
CA GLY A 32 16.86 -5.91 9.70
C GLY A 32 17.76 -6.42 8.57
N ALA A 33 17.23 -6.61 7.36
CA ALA A 33 18.07 -6.95 6.21
C ALA A 33 18.96 -5.76 5.83
N ARG A 34 20.19 -6.04 5.40
CA ARG A 34 21.06 -5.02 4.80
C ARG A 34 20.62 -4.80 3.37
N VAL A 35 19.95 -3.68 3.10
CA VAL A 35 19.49 -3.32 1.75
C VAL A 35 20.47 -2.35 1.11
N ILE A 36 21.11 -2.78 0.03
CA ILE A 36 21.98 -1.95 -0.82
C ILE A 36 21.17 -1.52 -2.04
N LYS A 37 20.75 -0.26 -2.05
CA LYS A 37 20.07 0.39 -3.16
C LYS A 37 21.11 0.92 -4.14
N ILE A 38 21.01 0.48 -5.39
CA ILE A 38 21.82 1.01 -6.48
C ILE A 38 21.11 2.20 -7.11
N GLU A 39 21.82 3.30 -7.23
CA GLU A 39 21.31 4.55 -7.77
C GLU A 39 22.20 5.07 -8.90
N ARG A 40 21.58 5.80 -9.83
CA ARG A 40 22.31 6.63 -10.80
C ARG A 40 22.94 7.84 -10.08
N PRO A 41 23.90 8.57 -10.69
CA PRO A 41 24.48 9.77 -10.09
C PRO A 41 23.45 10.81 -9.65
N GLU A 42 22.35 10.95 -10.39
CA GLU A 42 21.22 11.82 -10.06
C GLU A 42 20.21 11.22 -9.07
N GLY A 43 20.35 9.93 -8.73
CA GLY A 43 19.49 9.21 -7.79
C GLY A 43 18.24 8.54 -8.39
N ASP A 44 17.45 7.95 -7.50
CA ASP A 44 16.08 7.50 -7.80
C ASP A 44 15.18 8.67 -8.23
N PHE A 45 14.31 8.44 -9.24
CA PHE A 45 13.30 9.41 -9.68
C PHE A 45 12.44 9.95 -8.53
N ALA A 46 12.14 9.09 -7.56
CA ALA A 46 11.32 9.46 -6.41
C ALA A 46 11.95 10.58 -5.59
N ARG A 47 13.27 10.82 -5.65
CA ARG A 47 13.92 11.95 -4.95
C ARG A 47 13.42 13.30 -5.43
N GLY A 48 12.91 13.39 -6.66
CA GLY A 48 12.44 14.64 -7.29
C GLY A 48 10.93 14.77 -7.47
N TYR A 49 10.11 13.90 -6.88
CA TYR A 49 8.64 13.98 -7.00
C TYR A 49 8.04 15.19 -6.28
N ASP A 50 8.62 15.57 -5.14
CA ASP A 50 8.28 16.77 -4.37
C ASP A 50 9.48 17.14 -3.47
N ALA A 51 9.30 18.16 -2.62
CA ALA A 51 10.30 18.59 -1.63
C ALA A 51 9.66 18.83 -0.24
N ALA A 52 8.57 18.10 0.06
CA ALA A 52 7.66 18.43 1.16
C ALA A 52 8.25 18.15 2.55
N VAL A 53 9.24 17.28 2.67
CA VAL A 53 9.80 16.86 3.96
C VAL A 53 11.21 17.39 4.12
N HIS A 54 11.36 18.57 4.75
CA HIS A 54 12.65 19.23 4.96
C HIS A 54 13.47 19.40 3.66
N GLY A 55 12.80 19.68 2.54
CA GLY A 55 13.41 19.80 1.21
C GLY A 55 13.61 18.47 0.47
N LEU A 56 13.16 17.35 1.04
CA LEU A 56 13.21 16.01 0.45
C LEU A 56 11.82 15.55 0.02
N SER A 57 11.79 14.69 -0.99
CA SER A 57 10.56 14.06 -1.46
C SER A 57 9.88 13.19 -0.38
N SER A 58 8.57 13.39 -0.20
CA SER A 58 7.74 12.60 0.70
C SER A 58 7.76 11.11 0.37
N TYR A 59 7.76 10.76 -0.92
CA TYR A 59 7.91 9.39 -1.40
C TYR A 59 9.26 8.79 -1.02
N PHE A 60 10.34 9.55 -1.20
CA PHE A 60 11.68 9.05 -0.92
C PHE A 60 11.88 8.81 0.58
N VAL A 61 11.47 9.76 1.42
CA VAL A 61 11.54 9.63 2.89
C VAL A 61 10.71 8.43 3.37
N TRP A 62 9.51 8.23 2.81
CA TRP A 62 8.68 7.10 3.17
C TRP A 62 9.31 5.76 2.76
N LEU A 63 9.91 5.65 1.59
CA LEU A 63 10.24 4.34 1.02
C LEU A 63 11.73 3.97 1.01
N ASN A 64 12.63 4.81 1.50
CA ASN A 64 14.08 4.54 1.41
C ASN A 64 14.84 4.60 2.73
N ARG A 65 14.13 4.77 3.85
CA ARG A 65 14.70 4.68 5.20
C ARG A 65 15.35 3.30 5.46
N GLY A 66 16.45 3.30 6.21
CA GLY A 66 17.21 2.11 6.60
C GLY A 66 18.08 1.49 5.51
N LYS A 67 18.03 1.99 4.27
CA LYS A 67 18.81 1.46 3.14
C LYS A 67 20.20 2.10 3.09
N GLU A 68 21.14 1.37 2.49
CA GLU A 68 22.43 1.89 2.04
C GLU A 68 22.30 2.34 0.58
N SER A 69 22.82 3.53 0.26
CA SER A 69 22.85 4.06 -1.12
C SER A 69 24.24 3.93 -1.72
N LEU A 70 24.33 3.26 -2.87
CA LEU A 70 25.53 3.10 -3.70
C LEU A 70 25.25 3.69 -5.08
N VAL A 71 26.03 4.69 -5.48
CA VAL A 71 26.02 5.18 -6.86
C VAL A 71 26.88 4.25 -7.72
N ALA A 72 26.25 3.60 -8.70
CA ALA A 72 26.92 2.74 -9.66
C ALA A 72 26.16 2.70 -11.00
N ASP A 73 26.90 2.67 -12.11
CA ASP A 73 26.34 2.43 -13.44
C ASP A 73 26.46 0.94 -13.80
N ILE A 74 25.32 0.27 -13.94
CA ILE A 74 25.26 -1.16 -14.28
C ILE A 74 25.84 -1.47 -15.66
N LYS A 75 26.09 -0.46 -16.50
CA LYS A 75 26.70 -0.61 -17.83
C LYS A 75 28.21 -0.36 -17.82
N ASP A 76 28.73 0.31 -16.79
CA ASP A 76 30.16 0.49 -16.65
C ASP A 76 30.81 -0.84 -16.22
N PRO A 77 31.85 -1.34 -16.90
CA PRO A 77 32.44 -2.64 -16.58
C PRO A 77 32.99 -2.77 -15.15
N ALA A 78 33.54 -1.69 -14.57
CA ALA A 78 34.10 -1.74 -13.23
C ALA A 78 32.99 -1.79 -12.17
N ASP A 79 31.92 -1.00 -12.37
CA ASP A 79 30.74 -1.05 -11.53
C ASP A 79 29.98 -2.38 -11.69
N ALA A 80 29.84 -2.92 -12.91
CA ALA A 80 29.23 -4.22 -13.13
C ALA A 80 29.99 -5.34 -12.41
N HIS A 81 31.33 -5.30 -12.43
CA HIS A 81 32.17 -6.23 -11.69
C HIS A 81 31.93 -6.12 -10.17
N LEU A 82 31.90 -4.90 -9.63
CA LEU A 82 31.57 -4.65 -8.22
C LEU A 82 30.18 -5.21 -7.86
N LEU A 83 29.17 -4.96 -8.67
CA LEU A 83 27.80 -5.42 -8.42
C LEU A 83 27.70 -6.95 -8.45
N HIS A 84 28.45 -7.63 -9.32
CA HIS A 84 28.55 -9.09 -9.30
C HIS A 84 29.27 -9.62 -8.04
N ALA A 85 30.29 -8.91 -7.54
CA ALA A 85 30.91 -9.25 -6.25
C ALA A 85 29.93 -9.10 -5.08
N ILE A 86 29.04 -8.09 -5.12
CA ILE A 86 27.95 -7.93 -4.15
C ILE A 86 26.96 -9.08 -4.28
N LEU A 87 26.50 -9.40 -5.50
CA LEU A 87 25.55 -10.49 -5.79
C LEU A 87 26.00 -11.85 -5.25
N ALA A 88 27.30 -12.14 -5.26
CA ALA A 88 27.85 -13.37 -4.69
C ALA A 88 27.58 -13.54 -3.19
N ARG A 89 27.20 -12.46 -2.49
CA ARG A 89 26.85 -12.43 -1.06
C ARG A 89 25.41 -11.99 -0.81
N THR A 90 24.60 -11.85 -1.86
CA THR A 90 23.22 -11.39 -1.79
C THR A 90 22.27 -12.57 -1.57
N ASP A 91 21.30 -12.37 -0.67
CA ASP A 91 20.21 -13.32 -0.42
C ASP A 91 19.02 -13.07 -1.33
N VAL A 92 18.70 -11.79 -1.56
CA VAL A 92 17.57 -11.34 -2.36
C VAL A 92 18.02 -10.25 -3.34
N PHE A 93 17.83 -10.49 -4.63
CA PHE A 93 18.01 -9.48 -5.67
C PHE A 93 16.64 -8.95 -6.08
N VAL A 94 16.42 -7.63 -6.02
CA VAL A 94 15.15 -7.00 -6.38
C VAL A 94 15.38 -6.02 -7.52
N GLN A 95 14.54 -6.05 -8.55
CA GLN A 95 14.60 -5.08 -9.64
C GLN A 95 13.20 -4.70 -10.16
N ASN A 96 13.05 -3.45 -10.60
CA ASN A 96 11.87 -2.97 -11.33
C ASN A 96 12.24 -2.10 -12.55
N LEU A 97 13.32 -2.48 -13.23
CA LEU A 97 13.71 -1.86 -14.49
C LEU A 97 12.73 -2.27 -15.60
N ALA A 98 12.76 -1.52 -16.70
CA ALA A 98 11.95 -1.85 -17.87
C ALA A 98 12.20 -3.31 -18.33
N PRO A 99 11.18 -4.01 -18.87
CA PRO A 99 11.30 -5.38 -19.33
C PRO A 99 12.58 -5.65 -20.15
N GLY A 100 13.32 -6.67 -19.72
CA GLY A 100 14.60 -7.08 -20.30
C GLY A 100 15.78 -6.14 -20.09
N ALA A 101 15.62 -4.97 -19.46
CA ALA A 101 16.71 -4.01 -19.28
C ALA A 101 17.81 -4.54 -18.36
N ALA A 102 17.44 -5.17 -17.24
CA ALA A 102 18.40 -5.80 -16.33
C ALA A 102 19.18 -6.93 -17.04
N ALA A 103 18.48 -7.78 -17.80
CA ALA A 103 19.10 -8.86 -18.55
C ALA A 103 20.09 -8.34 -19.61
N ARG A 104 19.73 -7.31 -20.38
CA ARG A 104 20.64 -6.67 -21.35
C ARG A 104 21.88 -6.05 -20.71
N ALA A 105 21.81 -5.70 -19.42
CA ALA A 105 22.93 -5.16 -18.66
C ALA A 105 23.74 -6.24 -17.90
N GLY A 106 23.46 -7.54 -18.08
CA GLY A 106 24.16 -8.63 -17.40
C GLY A 106 23.60 -9.01 -16.03
N PHE A 107 22.44 -8.46 -15.65
CA PHE A 107 21.76 -8.68 -14.36
C PHE A 107 20.46 -9.46 -14.55
N GLY A 108 20.41 -10.40 -15.48
CA GLY A 108 19.23 -11.22 -15.75
C GLY A 108 18.98 -12.23 -14.63
N SER A 109 17.79 -12.20 -14.02
CA SER A 109 17.45 -13.02 -12.85
C SER A 109 17.68 -14.53 -13.05
N ALA A 110 17.37 -15.08 -14.23
CA ALA A 110 17.62 -16.48 -14.53
C ALA A 110 19.12 -16.85 -14.48
N GLU A 111 19.97 -16.03 -15.09
CA GLU A 111 21.43 -16.24 -15.10
C GLU A 111 22.02 -16.06 -13.70
N LEU A 112 21.56 -15.05 -12.96
CA LEU A 112 21.98 -14.81 -11.58
C LEU A 112 21.65 -16.01 -10.67
N ARG A 113 20.45 -16.59 -10.78
CA ARG A 113 20.09 -17.80 -10.02
C ARG A 113 20.89 -19.03 -10.42
N ALA A 114 21.22 -19.19 -11.71
CA ALA A 114 22.08 -20.28 -12.16
C ALA A 114 23.49 -20.19 -11.55
N ARG A 115 24.02 -18.96 -11.41
CA ARG A 115 25.32 -18.70 -10.78
C ARG A 115 25.28 -18.77 -9.24
N HIS A 116 24.14 -18.41 -8.65
CA HIS A 116 23.94 -18.36 -7.21
C HIS A 116 22.65 -19.13 -6.83
N PRO A 117 22.70 -20.47 -6.67
CA PRO A 117 21.50 -21.30 -6.47
C PRO A 117 20.66 -20.95 -5.23
N ARG A 118 21.25 -20.25 -4.26
CA ARG A 118 20.57 -19.77 -3.04
C ARG A 118 19.90 -18.39 -3.19
N LEU A 119 20.13 -17.71 -4.31
CA LEU A 119 19.62 -16.36 -4.56
C LEU A 119 18.12 -16.41 -4.84
N ILE A 120 17.37 -15.57 -4.13
CA ILE A 120 15.99 -15.26 -4.48
C ILE A 120 16.03 -14.02 -5.38
N THR A 121 15.37 -14.07 -6.52
CA THR A 121 15.27 -12.89 -7.41
C THR A 121 13.83 -12.45 -7.49
N VAL A 122 13.61 -11.13 -7.42
CA VAL A 122 12.30 -10.50 -7.48
C VAL A 122 12.26 -9.54 -8.66
N ASP A 123 11.47 -9.90 -9.66
CA ASP A 123 11.23 -9.10 -10.85
C ASP A 123 9.86 -8.43 -10.74
N ILE A 124 9.85 -7.11 -10.52
CA ILE A 124 8.62 -6.32 -10.44
C ILE A 124 8.39 -5.61 -11.77
N SER A 125 7.19 -5.78 -12.33
CA SER A 125 6.81 -5.22 -13.64
C SER A 125 5.41 -4.62 -13.64
N GLY A 126 5.02 -4.01 -14.75
CA GLY A 126 3.66 -3.47 -14.92
C GLY A 126 2.59 -4.54 -15.00
N TYR A 127 2.78 -5.49 -15.92
CA TYR A 127 1.75 -6.46 -16.31
C TYR A 127 2.19 -7.93 -16.24
N GLY A 128 3.45 -8.22 -15.92
CA GLY A 128 4.03 -9.56 -16.06
C GLY A 128 4.60 -9.80 -17.45
N ALA A 129 4.91 -11.06 -17.75
CA ALA A 129 5.53 -11.48 -19.00
C ALA A 129 4.71 -12.56 -19.73
N GLY A 130 4.98 -12.76 -21.02
CA GLY A 130 4.39 -13.84 -21.81
C GLY A 130 3.11 -13.48 -22.56
N HIS A 131 2.73 -12.21 -22.62
CA HIS A 131 1.54 -11.72 -23.32
C HIS A 131 1.77 -10.34 -23.98
N ALA A 132 0.80 -9.84 -24.74
CA ALA A 132 0.91 -8.61 -25.53
C ALA A 132 1.19 -7.33 -24.71
N TYR A 133 1.01 -7.37 -23.39
CA TYR A 133 1.27 -6.25 -22.47
C TYR A 133 2.65 -6.32 -21.81
N SER A 134 3.48 -7.32 -22.12
CA SER A 134 4.77 -7.54 -21.44
C SER A 134 5.70 -6.32 -21.54
N ASP A 135 5.68 -5.60 -22.66
CA ASP A 135 6.54 -4.44 -22.91
C ASP A 135 5.86 -3.09 -22.64
N MET A 136 4.62 -3.11 -22.13
CA MET A 136 3.88 -1.88 -21.87
C MET A 136 4.44 -1.14 -20.67
N LYS A 137 4.62 0.18 -20.82
CA LYS A 137 4.93 1.05 -19.69
C LYS A 137 3.73 1.08 -18.73
N ALA A 138 4.02 0.94 -17.44
CA ALA A 138 3.02 0.98 -16.41
C ALA A 138 3.38 2.02 -15.35
N TYR A 139 2.38 2.76 -14.94
CA TYR A 139 2.38 3.62 -13.76
C TYR A 139 1.09 3.33 -13.02
N ASP A 140 1.09 3.51 -11.71
CA ASP A 140 -0.04 3.20 -10.83
C ASP A 140 -1.41 3.60 -11.40
N LEU A 141 -1.58 4.87 -11.80
CA LEU A 141 -2.85 5.37 -12.34
C LEU A 141 -3.29 4.64 -13.62
N LEU A 142 -2.34 4.31 -14.50
CA LEU A 142 -2.65 3.58 -15.74
C LEU A 142 -3.13 2.16 -15.39
N VAL A 143 -2.47 1.52 -14.43
CA VAL A 143 -2.86 0.18 -13.97
C VAL A 143 -4.20 0.21 -13.24
N GLN A 144 -4.50 1.24 -12.45
CA GLN A 144 -5.84 1.41 -11.85
C GLN A 144 -6.94 1.50 -12.91
N ALA A 145 -6.66 2.10 -14.06
CA ALA A 145 -7.60 2.17 -15.17
C ALA A 145 -7.76 0.80 -15.85
N GLU A 146 -6.64 0.15 -16.20
CA GLU A 146 -6.63 -1.13 -16.91
C GLU A 146 -7.20 -2.29 -16.08
N SER A 147 -7.01 -2.29 -14.75
CA SER A 147 -7.56 -3.31 -13.86
C SER A 147 -9.06 -3.16 -13.60
N GLY A 148 -9.68 -2.07 -14.08
CA GLY A 148 -11.08 -1.74 -13.82
C GLY A 148 -11.35 -1.10 -12.46
N LEU A 149 -10.34 -0.97 -11.58
CA LEU A 149 -10.48 -0.39 -10.25
C LEU A 149 -11.01 1.06 -10.31
N ALA A 150 -10.47 1.88 -11.22
CA ALA A 150 -10.94 3.24 -11.42
C ALA A 150 -12.38 3.29 -11.97
N GLY A 151 -12.79 2.27 -12.72
CA GLY A 151 -14.13 2.19 -13.32
C GLY A 151 -15.24 1.99 -12.28
N ILE A 152 -14.95 1.24 -11.20
CA ILE A 152 -15.90 0.98 -10.10
C ILE A 152 -15.75 1.94 -8.92
N THR A 153 -14.70 2.77 -8.92
CA THR A 153 -14.43 3.75 -7.87
C THR A 153 -14.98 5.11 -8.27
N GLY A 154 -15.57 5.85 -7.32
CA GLY A 154 -15.94 7.26 -7.50
C GLY A 154 -17.44 7.56 -7.40
N HIS A 155 -17.81 8.76 -7.87
CA HIS A 155 -19.18 9.26 -7.87
C HIS A 155 -19.99 8.67 -9.04
N PRO A 156 -21.33 8.55 -8.95
CA PRO A 156 -22.16 8.16 -10.09
C PRO A 156 -21.83 8.92 -11.40
N ALA A 157 -21.51 10.21 -11.29
CA ALA A 157 -21.18 11.10 -12.42
C ALA A 157 -19.92 10.70 -13.21
N GLY A 158 -18.99 9.92 -12.65
CA GLY A 158 -17.79 9.52 -13.37
C GLY A 158 -16.81 8.68 -12.55
N PRO A 159 -15.90 7.96 -13.23
CA PRO A 159 -14.86 7.17 -12.58
C PRO A 159 -13.90 8.07 -11.77
N GLY A 160 -13.31 7.50 -10.72
CA GLY A 160 -12.31 8.15 -9.90
C GLY A 160 -11.17 7.19 -9.57
N ARG A 161 -9.96 7.71 -9.42
CA ARG A 161 -8.82 6.93 -8.92
C ARG A 161 -8.89 6.79 -7.40
N VAL A 162 -8.25 5.76 -6.87
CA VAL A 162 -7.83 5.73 -5.47
C VAL A 162 -6.76 6.80 -5.27
N GLY A 163 -6.88 7.58 -4.19
CA GLY A 163 -6.05 8.77 -3.93
C GLY A 163 -4.56 8.50 -3.64
N VAL A 164 -4.19 7.23 -3.40
CA VAL A 164 -2.81 6.79 -3.16
C VAL A 164 -2.32 5.91 -4.31
N SER A 165 -1.01 5.61 -4.33
CA SER A 165 -0.40 4.67 -5.30
C SER A 165 -0.76 3.21 -4.96
N VAL A 166 -2.03 2.88 -5.11
CA VAL A 166 -2.62 1.64 -4.59
C VAL A 166 -2.08 0.37 -5.27
N CYS A 167 -1.86 0.39 -6.58
CA CYS A 167 -1.34 -0.74 -7.34
C CYS A 167 0.15 -0.95 -7.05
N ASP A 168 0.91 0.15 -6.91
CA ASP A 168 2.31 0.07 -6.48
C ASP A 168 2.43 -0.52 -5.06
N VAL A 169 1.57 -0.07 -4.12
CA VAL A 169 1.58 -0.55 -2.74
C VAL A 169 1.15 -2.01 -2.66
N ALA A 170 0.09 -2.42 -3.37
CA ALA A 170 -0.34 -3.82 -3.45
C ALA A 170 0.81 -4.70 -3.96
N CYS A 171 1.40 -4.35 -5.10
CA CYS A 171 2.52 -5.09 -5.67
C CYS A 171 3.73 -5.17 -4.73
N GLY A 172 4.08 -4.06 -4.06
CA GLY A 172 5.16 -4.03 -3.07
C GLY A 172 4.86 -4.88 -1.83
N MET A 173 3.61 -4.96 -1.38
CA MET A 173 3.16 -5.83 -0.29
C MET A 173 3.24 -7.31 -0.68
N ASP A 174 2.77 -7.66 -1.87
CA ASP A 174 2.80 -9.03 -2.40
C ASP A 174 4.25 -9.50 -2.59
N ALA A 175 5.10 -8.65 -3.17
CA ALA A 175 6.52 -8.95 -3.32
C ALA A 175 7.22 -9.14 -1.97
N HIS A 176 6.90 -8.32 -0.96
CA HIS A 176 7.44 -8.48 0.38
C HIS A 176 7.01 -9.81 1.02
N ALA A 177 5.73 -10.16 0.93
CA ALA A 177 5.22 -11.44 1.44
C ALA A 177 5.87 -12.64 0.74
N ALA A 178 5.95 -12.61 -0.60
CA ALA A 178 6.58 -13.65 -1.40
C ALA A 178 8.06 -13.82 -1.08
N VAL A 179 8.80 -12.74 -0.79
CA VAL A 179 10.19 -12.82 -0.34
C VAL A 179 10.30 -13.54 1.01
N LEU A 180 9.41 -13.27 1.96
CA LEU A 180 9.42 -13.96 3.25
C LEU A 180 9.12 -15.45 3.10
N GLU A 181 8.13 -15.81 2.28
CA GLU A 181 7.83 -17.21 1.95
C GLU A 181 9.02 -17.91 1.28
N ALA A 182 9.66 -17.25 0.32
CA ALA A 182 10.85 -17.76 -0.36
C ALA A 182 12.03 -17.94 0.60
N LEU A 183 12.22 -17.04 1.56
CA LEU A 183 13.24 -17.17 2.59
C LEU A 183 12.97 -18.37 3.52
N ILE A 184 11.71 -18.59 3.90
CA ILE A 184 11.30 -19.77 4.69
C ILE A 184 11.53 -21.05 3.89
N ALA A 185 11.07 -21.10 2.64
CA ALA A 185 11.26 -22.25 1.75
C ALA A 185 12.74 -22.55 1.54
N ARG A 186 13.58 -21.53 1.30
CA ARG A 186 15.03 -21.66 1.20
C ARG A 186 15.68 -22.17 2.49
N GLY A 187 15.12 -21.87 3.65
CA GLY A 187 15.55 -22.43 4.93
C GLY A 187 15.35 -23.95 5.02
N ILE A 188 14.37 -24.49 4.29
CA ILE A 188 14.03 -25.92 4.24
C ILE A 188 14.81 -26.61 3.12
N THR A 189 14.79 -26.04 1.91
CA THR A 189 15.33 -26.67 0.69
C THR A 189 16.80 -26.35 0.44
N GLY A 190 17.30 -25.28 1.06
CA GLY A 190 18.60 -24.71 0.74
C GLY A 190 18.68 -23.98 -0.60
N GLN A 191 17.58 -23.87 -1.36
CA GLN A 191 17.54 -23.27 -2.71
C GLN A 191 16.72 -21.97 -2.74
N GLY A 192 17.17 -21.01 -3.53
CA GLY A 192 16.40 -19.81 -3.86
C GLY A 192 15.36 -20.08 -4.95
N CYS A 193 14.58 -19.06 -5.30
CA CYS A 193 13.57 -19.16 -6.35
C CYS A 193 13.42 -17.85 -7.14
N ALA A 194 12.66 -17.95 -8.24
CA ALA A 194 12.20 -16.80 -9.00
C ALA A 194 10.89 -16.29 -8.43
N LEU A 195 10.78 -14.99 -8.18
CA LEU A 195 9.54 -14.31 -7.85
C LEU A 195 9.28 -13.25 -8.93
N GLU A 196 8.12 -13.35 -9.58
CA GLU A 196 7.66 -12.38 -10.57
C GLU A 196 6.35 -11.80 -10.07
N VAL A 197 6.29 -10.47 -9.93
CA VAL A 197 5.10 -9.78 -9.41
C VAL A 197 4.80 -8.61 -10.33
N SER A 198 3.51 -8.35 -10.59
CA SER A 198 3.11 -7.23 -11.42
C SER A 198 2.12 -6.31 -10.72
N LEU A 199 2.18 -5.02 -11.04
CA LEU A 199 1.21 -4.03 -10.56
C LEU A 199 -0.22 -4.46 -10.94
N PHE A 200 -0.42 -4.93 -12.17
CA PHE A 200 -1.72 -5.37 -12.65
C PHE A 200 -2.24 -6.57 -11.86
N SER A 201 -1.41 -7.59 -11.64
CA SER A 201 -1.82 -8.79 -10.87
C SER A 201 -2.23 -8.43 -9.44
N GLY A 202 -1.48 -7.55 -8.76
CA GLY A 202 -1.85 -7.09 -7.41
C GLY A 202 -3.16 -6.31 -7.39
N ALA A 203 -3.38 -5.44 -8.39
CA ALA A 203 -4.65 -4.71 -8.50
C ALA A 203 -5.83 -5.64 -8.86
N ALA A 204 -5.60 -6.62 -9.73
CA ALA A 204 -6.61 -7.58 -10.15
C ALA A 204 -7.03 -8.52 -9.01
N ASP A 205 -6.11 -8.90 -8.13
CA ASP A 205 -6.44 -9.68 -6.93
C ASP A 205 -7.45 -8.96 -6.03
N TRP A 206 -7.30 -7.64 -5.84
CA TRP A 206 -8.27 -6.85 -5.07
C TRP A 206 -9.62 -6.70 -5.78
N MET A 207 -9.66 -6.92 -7.10
CA MET A 207 -10.86 -6.89 -7.93
C MET A 207 -11.61 -8.23 -7.98
N ASN A 208 -11.17 -9.26 -7.24
CA ASN A 208 -11.81 -10.58 -7.21
C ASN A 208 -13.33 -10.50 -6.98
N VAL A 209 -13.79 -9.76 -5.98
CA VAL A 209 -15.24 -9.65 -5.68
C VAL A 209 -16.02 -8.98 -6.82
N PRO A 210 -15.63 -7.78 -7.32
CA PRO A 210 -16.25 -7.18 -8.50
C PRO A 210 -16.23 -8.08 -9.75
N LEU A 211 -15.11 -8.76 -10.02
CA LEU A 211 -14.94 -9.60 -11.19
C LEU A 211 -15.86 -10.82 -11.13
N LEU A 212 -15.85 -11.55 -10.02
CA LEU A 212 -16.71 -12.72 -9.81
C LEU A 212 -18.20 -12.34 -9.85
N TYR A 213 -18.57 -11.17 -9.32
CA TYR A 213 -19.94 -10.65 -9.44
C TYR A 213 -20.34 -10.42 -10.90
N PHE A 214 -19.46 -9.80 -11.69
CA PHE A 214 -19.69 -9.58 -13.11
C PHE A 214 -19.79 -10.89 -13.88
N GLU A 215 -18.87 -11.83 -13.68
CA GLU A 215 -18.88 -13.14 -14.35
C GLU A 215 -20.13 -13.96 -13.99
N GLY A 216 -20.57 -13.90 -12.74
CA GLY A 216 -21.76 -14.63 -12.28
C GLY A 216 -23.10 -14.02 -12.71
N THR A 217 -23.16 -12.72 -13.00
CA THR A 217 -24.44 -12.01 -13.21
C THR A 217 -24.55 -11.24 -14.53
N GLY A 218 -23.42 -11.00 -15.22
CA GLY A 218 -23.31 -10.09 -16.36
C GLY A 218 -23.45 -8.60 -15.99
N ARG A 219 -23.47 -8.25 -14.70
CA ARG A 219 -23.71 -6.88 -14.21
C ARG A 219 -22.45 -6.28 -13.60
N VAL A 220 -22.22 -5.00 -13.85
CA VAL A 220 -21.09 -4.25 -13.29
C VAL A 220 -21.54 -3.54 -12.01
N PRO A 221 -20.73 -3.57 -10.92
CA PRO A 221 -20.99 -2.77 -9.73
C PRO A 221 -21.16 -1.29 -10.06
N GLN A 222 -22.22 -0.67 -9.56
CA GLN A 222 -22.45 0.76 -9.76
C GLN A 222 -21.57 1.59 -8.83
N ARG A 223 -21.06 2.71 -9.33
CA ARG A 223 -20.43 3.74 -8.51
C ARG A 223 -21.49 4.42 -7.66
N VAL A 224 -21.49 4.18 -6.36
CA VAL A 224 -22.48 4.70 -5.40
C VAL A 224 -21.86 5.68 -4.40
N GLY A 225 -20.66 6.19 -4.68
CA GLY A 225 -19.93 7.05 -3.76
C GLY A 225 -19.58 6.32 -2.46
N LEU A 226 -20.01 6.88 -1.33
CA LEU A 226 -19.75 6.32 0.01
C LEU A 226 -20.84 5.36 0.51
N ALA A 227 -21.89 5.09 -0.28
CA ALA A 227 -22.94 4.16 0.09
C ALA A 227 -22.57 2.70 -0.22
N HIS A 228 -23.12 1.75 0.52
CA HIS A 228 -23.01 0.34 0.20
C HIS A 228 -24.17 -0.11 -0.70
N PRO A 229 -23.92 -0.87 -1.79
CA PRO A 229 -24.95 -1.20 -2.76
C PRO A 229 -26.09 -2.07 -2.18
N SER A 230 -25.77 -3.02 -1.30
CA SER A 230 -26.73 -4.04 -0.84
C SER A 230 -27.22 -3.90 0.61
N ILE A 231 -26.79 -2.85 1.33
CA ILE A 231 -27.09 -2.66 2.76
C ILE A 231 -27.56 -1.22 2.98
N CYS A 232 -28.68 -1.05 3.68
CA CYS A 232 -29.23 0.27 4.02
C CYS A 232 -29.72 0.28 5.48
N PRO A 233 -29.38 1.30 6.28
CA PRO A 233 -28.43 2.37 5.97
C PRO A 233 -26.98 1.90 6.10
N TYR A 234 -26.19 2.16 5.06
CA TYR A 234 -24.74 2.05 5.08
C TYR A 234 -24.19 3.08 4.09
N GLY A 235 -23.76 4.23 4.61
CA GLY A 235 -23.47 5.42 3.81
C GLY A 235 -23.07 6.62 4.66
N ALA A 236 -22.74 7.73 3.99
CA ALA A 236 -22.31 8.99 4.60
C ALA A 236 -23.44 10.01 4.67
N PHE A 237 -23.55 10.72 5.79
CA PHE A 237 -24.60 11.69 6.08
C PHE A 237 -23.99 12.98 6.65
N PRO A 238 -24.49 14.17 6.24
CA PRO A 238 -24.01 15.44 6.75
C PRO A 238 -24.46 15.67 8.20
N THR A 239 -23.60 16.33 8.98
CA THR A 239 -23.90 16.91 10.29
C THR A 239 -24.08 18.42 10.19
N ALA A 240 -24.54 19.06 11.26
CA ALA A 240 -24.79 20.51 11.33
C ALA A 240 -23.54 21.38 11.14
N ASP A 241 -22.36 20.81 11.33
CA ASP A 241 -21.04 21.42 11.19
C ASP A 241 -20.29 20.91 9.94
N ASP A 242 -21.03 20.52 8.91
CA ASP A 242 -20.54 20.08 7.59
C ASP A 242 -19.61 18.86 7.60
N SER A 243 -19.52 18.14 8.74
CA SER A 243 -18.83 16.85 8.78
C SER A 243 -19.69 15.77 8.11
N LEU A 244 -19.04 14.77 7.53
CA LEU A 244 -19.73 13.58 7.02
C LEU A 244 -19.52 12.41 7.98
N VAL A 245 -20.60 11.94 8.60
CA VAL A 245 -20.59 10.71 9.41
C VAL A 245 -21.02 9.53 8.54
N LEU A 246 -20.20 8.49 8.52
CA LEU A 246 -20.56 7.19 7.96
C LEU A 246 -21.18 6.34 9.05
N ILE A 247 -22.35 5.76 8.77
CA ILE A 247 -22.98 4.77 9.65
C ILE A 247 -23.06 3.44 8.92
N SER A 248 -22.96 2.34 9.66
CA SER A 248 -23.17 0.98 9.14
C SER A 248 -24.16 0.23 10.03
N ILE A 249 -25.29 -0.15 9.46
CA ILE A 249 -26.31 -0.95 10.14
C ILE A 249 -26.53 -2.22 9.32
N GLN A 250 -26.17 -3.37 9.88
CA GLN A 250 -26.12 -4.63 9.12
C GLN A 250 -27.24 -5.60 9.52
N ASN A 251 -27.94 -5.35 10.62
CA ASN A 251 -29.03 -6.22 11.06
C ASN A 251 -30.21 -5.45 11.67
N GLU A 252 -31.35 -6.12 11.79
CA GLU A 252 -32.60 -5.47 12.23
C GLU A 252 -32.60 -5.06 13.70
N ARG A 253 -31.77 -5.71 14.53
CA ARG A 253 -31.60 -5.31 15.93
C ARG A 253 -30.87 -3.97 16.03
N GLU A 254 -29.82 -3.76 15.24
CA GLU A 254 -29.13 -2.47 15.14
C GLU A 254 -30.05 -1.40 14.56
N TRP A 255 -30.83 -1.74 13.52
CA TRP A 255 -31.81 -0.81 12.95
C TRP A 255 -32.85 -0.35 13.99
N GLY A 256 -33.43 -1.29 14.75
CA GLY A 256 -34.37 -0.96 15.81
C GLY A 256 -33.80 -0.01 16.86
N ARG A 257 -32.56 -0.27 17.31
CA ARG A 257 -31.85 0.60 18.27
C ARG A 257 -31.56 1.97 17.67
N PHE A 258 -31.14 2.02 16.41
CA PHE A 258 -30.87 3.28 15.73
C PHE A 258 -32.13 4.13 15.56
N CYS A 259 -33.26 3.52 15.15
CA CYS A 259 -34.55 4.20 15.09
C CYS A 259 -34.96 4.77 16.44
N ALA A 260 -34.87 3.97 17.51
CA ALA A 260 -35.26 4.41 18.84
C ALA A 260 -34.36 5.50 19.42
N VAL A 261 -33.04 5.34 19.32
CA VAL A 261 -32.08 6.21 20.01
C VAL A 261 -31.64 7.39 19.14
N VAL A 262 -31.32 7.16 17.87
CA VAL A 262 -30.75 8.18 16.97
C VAL A 262 -31.84 8.98 16.28
N LEU A 263 -32.85 8.30 15.73
CA LEU A 263 -33.97 8.97 15.03
C LEU A 263 -35.06 9.47 15.98
N ASP A 264 -35.12 8.96 17.22
CA ASP A 264 -36.22 9.19 18.16
C ASP A 264 -37.58 8.72 17.63
N GLU A 265 -37.56 7.62 16.88
CA GLU A 265 -38.72 7.05 16.19
C GLU A 265 -38.75 5.51 16.30
N PRO A 266 -39.02 4.94 17.49
CA PRO A 266 -38.96 3.50 17.69
C PRO A 266 -39.90 2.71 16.75
N GLY A 267 -41.05 3.28 16.37
CA GLY A 267 -42.02 2.64 15.46
C GLY A 267 -41.53 2.50 14.01
N LEU A 268 -40.50 3.26 13.60
CA LEU A 268 -39.98 3.22 12.24
C LEU A 268 -39.35 1.86 11.90
N ALA A 269 -38.80 1.18 12.91
CA ALA A 269 -38.12 -0.10 12.75
C ALA A 269 -39.01 -1.20 12.17
N THR A 270 -40.33 -1.12 12.38
CA THR A 270 -41.32 -2.09 11.93
C THR A 270 -42.25 -1.55 10.85
N ALA A 271 -42.08 -0.29 10.43
CA ALA A 271 -42.92 0.35 9.44
C ALA A 271 -42.72 -0.27 8.05
N GLU A 272 -43.78 -0.24 7.23
CA GLU A 272 -43.72 -0.66 5.83
C GLU A 272 -42.65 0.15 5.09
N GLY A 273 -41.81 -0.56 4.34
CA GLY A 273 -40.68 0.05 3.63
C GLY A 273 -39.39 0.23 4.44
N TYR A 274 -39.43 0.01 5.76
CA TYR A 274 -38.27 0.18 6.67
C TYR A 274 -37.85 -1.10 7.40
N ALA A 275 -38.74 -2.10 7.50
CA ALA A 275 -38.52 -3.25 8.37
C ALA A 275 -37.39 -4.19 7.90
N PRO A 276 -37.44 -4.85 6.73
CA PRO A 276 -36.30 -5.63 6.28
C PRO A 276 -35.27 -4.77 5.52
N ASN A 277 -33.99 -5.13 5.58
CA ASN A 277 -32.93 -4.50 4.79
C ASN A 277 -33.27 -4.38 3.30
N THR A 278 -33.89 -5.40 2.70
CA THR A 278 -34.30 -5.37 1.29
C THR A 278 -35.31 -4.26 0.99
N ALA A 279 -36.24 -3.99 1.91
CA ALA A 279 -37.17 -2.88 1.78
C ALA A 279 -36.47 -1.53 1.97
N ARG A 280 -35.53 -1.42 2.92
CA ARG A 280 -34.71 -0.19 3.08
C ARG A 280 -33.85 0.09 1.86
N VAL A 281 -33.24 -0.93 1.26
CA VAL A 281 -32.47 -0.81 0.02
C VAL A 281 -33.36 -0.37 -1.14
N ALA A 282 -34.57 -0.95 -1.28
CA ALA A 282 -35.53 -0.54 -2.30
C ALA A 282 -36.05 0.90 -2.11
N ASN A 283 -36.14 1.36 -0.86
CA ASN A 283 -36.60 2.70 -0.47
C ASN A 283 -35.46 3.62 -0.02
N ARG A 284 -34.23 3.39 -0.50
CA ARG A 284 -33.01 4.00 0.04
C ARG A 284 -33.09 5.52 0.12
N GLU A 285 -33.57 6.18 -0.94
CA GLU A 285 -33.64 7.64 -0.98
C GLU A 285 -34.45 8.20 0.20
N THR A 286 -35.57 7.56 0.53
CA THR A 286 -36.44 7.96 1.65
C THR A 286 -35.77 7.69 2.99
N VAL A 287 -35.14 6.51 3.15
CA VAL A 287 -34.43 6.13 4.38
C VAL A 287 -33.25 7.09 4.62
N ASP A 288 -32.43 7.29 3.60
CA ASP A 288 -31.24 8.13 3.66
C ASP A 288 -31.60 9.60 3.92
N ARG A 289 -32.67 10.12 3.29
CA ARG A 289 -33.17 11.48 3.57
C ARG A 289 -33.57 11.66 5.02
N ARG A 290 -34.31 10.71 5.59
CA ARG A 290 -34.74 10.78 6.99
C ARG A 290 -33.58 10.75 7.98
N ILE A 291 -32.57 9.94 7.67
CA ILE A 291 -31.33 9.88 8.44
C ILE A 291 -30.54 11.19 8.31
N ALA A 292 -30.39 11.70 7.09
CA ALA A 292 -29.72 12.97 6.81
C ALA A 292 -30.39 14.13 7.55
N ASP A 293 -31.72 14.25 7.49
CA ASP A 293 -32.47 15.30 8.17
C ASP A 293 -32.21 15.29 9.68
N THR A 294 -32.07 14.11 10.27
CA THR A 294 -31.80 13.95 11.70
C THR A 294 -30.35 14.31 12.04
N LEU A 295 -29.39 13.78 11.30
CA LEU A 295 -27.97 13.98 11.57
C LEU A 295 -27.53 15.42 11.25
N ALA A 296 -28.14 16.07 10.26
CA ALA A 296 -27.88 17.46 9.90
C ALA A 296 -28.26 18.48 11.00
N ARG A 297 -28.97 18.04 12.05
CA ARG A 297 -29.27 18.86 13.25
C ARG A 297 -28.28 18.66 14.40
N LEU A 298 -27.36 17.71 14.27
CA LEU A 298 -26.36 17.38 15.29
C LEU A 298 -24.99 17.83 14.83
N THR A 299 -24.16 18.36 15.72
CA THR A 299 -22.73 18.53 15.44
C THR A 299 -22.05 17.16 15.35
N ARG A 300 -20.83 17.12 14.82
CA ARG A 300 -19.97 15.92 14.79
C ARG A 300 -19.94 15.19 16.14
N ASP A 301 -19.68 15.91 17.22
CA ASP A 301 -19.55 15.33 18.57
C ASP A 301 -20.90 14.83 19.11
N ALA A 302 -21.98 15.58 18.88
CA ALA A 302 -23.32 15.17 19.29
C ALA A 302 -23.79 13.92 18.53
N ALA A 303 -23.52 13.84 17.22
CA ALA A 303 -23.79 12.66 16.41
C ALA A 303 -22.98 11.45 16.92
N ALA A 304 -21.68 11.63 17.18
CA ALA A 304 -20.82 10.58 17.73
C ALA A 304 -21.31 10.04 19.08
N ALA A 305 -21.71 10.93 19.99
CA ALA A 305 -22.25 10.56 21.30
C ALA A 305 -23.55 9.74 21.16
N ARG A 306 -24.47 10.19 20.31
CA ARG A 306 -25.77 9.54 20.10
C ARG A 306 -25.64 8.19 19.39
N LEU A 307 -24.74 8.09 18.40
CA LEU A 307 -24.43 6.83 17.72
C LEU A 307 -23.79 5.82 18.67
N LYS A 308 -22.89 6.29 19.56
CA LYS A 308 -22.27 5.45 20.59
C LYS A 308 -23.30 4.93 21.61
N GLU A 309 -24.22 5.77 22.05
CA GLU A 309 -25.34 5.37 22.92
C GLU A 309 -26.23 4.30 22.26
N ALA A 310 -26.52 4.47 20.97
CA ALA A 310 -27.27 3.49 20.18
C ALA A 310 -26.52 2.17 19.99
N GLY A 311 -25.18 2.17 20.17
CA GLY A 311 -24.33 1.03 19.82
C GLY A 311 -24.20 0.83 18.30
N THR A 312 -24.36 1.91 17.53
CA THR A 312 -24.27 1.89 16.06
C THR A 312 -22.81 2.05 15.63
N ALA A 313 -22.36 1.23 14.68
CA ALA A 313 -21.04 1.38 14.10
C ALA A 313 -20.98 2.64 13.22
N TYR A 314 -19.97 3.48 13.44
CA TYR A 314 -19.78 4.70 12.68
C TYR A 314 -18.30 5.07 12.49
N GLY A 315 -18.06 5.96 11.53
CA GLY A 315 -16.80 6.66 11.32
C GLY A 315 -17.06 8.05 10.73
N PHE A 316 -16.01 8.84 10.53
CA PHE A 316 -16.12 10.15 9.86
C PHE A 316 -15.27 10.19 8.59
N VAL A 317 -15.72 10.92 7.57
CA VAL A 317 -14.88 11.25 6.41
C VAL A 317 -13.86 12.29 6.86
N ASN A 318 -12.68 11.82 7.25
CA ASN A 318 -11.61 12.65 7.77
C ASN A 318 -10.80 13.32 6.65
N THR A 319 -10.40 14.56 6.88
CA THR A 319 -9.38 15.26 6.09
C THR A 319 -7.97 14.79 6.49
N LEU A 320 -6.94 15.27 5.79
CA LEU A 320 -5.54 15.06 6.21
C LEU A 320 -5.22 15.74 7.55
N ALA A 321 -5.87 16.86 7.87
CA ALA A 321 -5.71 17.53 9.16
C ALA A 321 -6.28 16.68 10.30
N ASP A 322 -7.48 16.10 10.09
CA ASP A 322 -8.08 15.15 11.03
C ASP A 322 -7.20 13.92 11.23
N LEU A 323 -6.67 13.34 10.13
CA LEU A 323 -5.75 12.21 10.20
C LEU A 323 -4.51 12.56 11.03
N ALA A 324 -3.94 13.75 10.81
CA ALA A 324 -2.70 14.18 11.44
C ALA A 324 -2.77 14.20 12.97
N THR A 325 -3.97 14.44 13.53
CA THR A 325 -4.27 14.46 14.97
C THR A 325 -5.13 13.28 15.43
N HIS A 326 -5.36 12.28 14.57
CA HIS A 326 -6.25 11.17 14.89
C HIS A 326 -5.65 10.32 16.03
N PRO A 327 -6.42 9.96 17.08
CA PRO A 327 -5.88 9.27 18.26
C PRO A 327 -5.33 7.87 17.94
N ALA A 328 -5.79 7.24 16.87
CA ALA A 328 -5.27 5.96 16.39
C ALA A 328 -4.07 6.08 15.42
N LEU A 329 -3.65 7.29 15.03
CA LEU A 329 -2.51 7.47 14.14
C LEU A 329 -1.20 7.17 14.90
N LEU A 330 -0.51 6.12 14.47
CA LEU A 330 0.84 5.83 14.93
C LEU A 330 1.86 6.58 14.06
N ARG A 331 2.75 7.34 14.70
CA ARG A 331 3.88 8.00 14.04
C ARG A 331 5.20 7.43 14.49
N ALA A 332 6.18 7.49 13.61
CA ALA A 332 7.55 7.09 13.89
C ALA A 332 8.53 8.18 13.41
N PRO A 333 9.56 8.51 14.22
CA PRO A 333 10.63 9.37 13.77
C PRO A 333 11.51 8.64 12.75
N VAL A 334 11.96 9.39 11.75
CA VAL A 334 12.97 8.95 10.78
C VAL A 334 13.98 10.07 10.61
N GLU A 335 15.26 9.74 10.77
CA GLU A 335 16.35 10.67 10.52
C GLU A 335 16.51 10.91 9.02
N THR A 336 16.61 12.17 8.62
CA THR A 336 16.87 12.56 7.23
C THR A 336 18.04 13.55 7.18
N PRO A 337 18.68 13.74 6.01
CA PRO A 337 19.73 14.76 5.83
C PRO A 337 19.26 16.18 6.20
N GLY A 338 17.96 16.48 6.06
CA GLY A 338 17.36 17.77 6.42
C GLY A 338 16.86 17.86 7.86
N GLY A 339 17.07 16.83 8.70
CA GLY A 339 16.59 16.73 10.08
C GLY A 339 15.54 15.63 10.29
N THR A 340 15.14 15.39 11.54
CA THR A 340 14.17 14.34 11.89
C THR A 340 12.79 14.65 11.32
N ALA A 341 12.21 13.68 10.59
CA ALA A 341 10.84 13.73 10.08
C ALA A 341 9.92 12.77 10.86
N GLN A 342 8.62 13.07 10.90
CA GLN A 342 7.59 12.20 11.50
C GLN A 342 6.72 11.59 10.40
N ILE A 343 6.90 10.29 10.14
CA ILE A 343 6.11 9.55 9.15
C ILE A 343 4.99 8.76 9.83
N VAL A 344 4.02 8.29 9.05
CA VAL A 344 3.11 7.23 9.49
C VAL A 344 3.94 5.97 9.74
N ALA A 345 3.84 5.41 10.95
CA ALA A 345 4.59 4.23 11.33
C ALA A 345 4.10 3.00 10.53
N PRO A 346 4.97 1.99 10.29
CA PRO A 346 4.50 0.68 9.84
C PRO A 346 3.38 0.15 10.75
N PRO A 347 2.33 -0.48 10.20
CA PRO A 347 1.10 -0.77 10.94
C PRO A 347 1.24 -1.89 11.99
N VAL A 348 2.32 -2.67 11.94
CA VAL A 348 2.53 -3.83 12.81
C VAL A 348 3.29 -3.43 14.07
N LEU A 349 2.64 -3.62 15.22
CA LEU A 349 3.29 -3.60 16.53
C LEU A 349 3.77 -5.01 16.88
N ILE A 350 5.02 -5.15 17.31
CA ILE A 350 5.59 -6.41 17.79
C ILE A 350 5.62 -6.35 19.31
N ASP A 351 4.88 -7.23 19.97
CA ASP A 351 4.72 -7.23 21.43
C ASP A 351 4.30 -5.85 21.98
N GLY A 352 3.40 -5.19 21.25
CA GLY A 352 2.91 -3.84 21.57
C GLY A 352 3.88 -2.70 21.27
N GLN A 353 5.04 -2.97 20.67
CA GLN A 353 6.05 -1.96 20.35
C GLN A 353 6.14 -1.69 18.85
N ALA A 354 6.23 -0.41 18.50
CA ALA A 354 6.55 0.01 17.14
C ALA A 354 8.01 -0.30 16.82
N ARG A 355 8.29 -0.60 15.55
CA ARG A 355 9.65 -0.88 15.12
C ARG A 355 10.47 0.41 15.01
N ALA A 356 11.70 0.38 15.50
CA ALA A 356 12.67 1.45 15.25
C ALA A 356 13.03 1.47 13.75
N LEU A 357 13.05 2.66 13.16
CA LEU A 357 13.32 2.86 11.75
C LEU A 357 14.74 3.41 11.54
N GLY A 358 15.40 3.00 10.45
CA GLY A 358 16.72 3.51 10.09
C GLY A 358 16.66 4.89 9.41
N PRO A 359 17.81 5.54 9.19
CA PRO A 359 17.87 6.86 8.54
C PRO A 359 17.60 6.77 7.03
N VAL A 360 17.16 7.86 6.43
CA VAL A 360 17.04 8.01 4.97
C VAL A 360 18.40 8.39 4.39
N PRO A 361 18.93 7.66 3.38
CA PRO A 361 20.27 7.93 2.87
C PRO A 361 20.33 9.09 1.87
N GLU A 362 21.42 9.87 1.93
CA GLU A 362 21.83 10.74 0.81
C GLU A 362 22.23 9.89 -0.41
N ILE A 363 22.22 10.51 -1.59
CA ILE A 363 22.70 9.86 -2.82
C ILE A 363 24.15 9.45 -2.62
N GLY A 364 24.41 8.15 -2.75
CA GLY A 364 25.76 7.60 -2.68
C GLY A 364 26.42 7.69 -1.30
N GLN A 365 25.69 7.99 -0.23
CA GLN A 365 26.21 8.15 1.13
C GLN A 365 27.11 6.99 1.56
N HIS A 366 26.84 5.78 1.06
CA HIS A 366 27.53 4.57 1.47
C HIS A 366 28.51 4.04 0.40
N SER A 367 28.67 4.76 -0.72
CA SER A 367 29.43 4.28 -1.89
C SER A 367 30.88 3.95 -1.55
N ALA A 368 31.60 4.85 -0.88
CA ALA A 368 33.02 4.64 -0.53
C ALA A 368 33.21 3.41 0.36
N ARG A 369 32.36 3.25 1.39
CA ARG A 369 32.41 2.11 2.32
C ARG A 369 32.10 0.79 1.60
N ILE A 370 31.05 0.77 0.77
CA ILE A 370 30.66 -0.43 0.01
C ILE A 370 31.76 -0.80 -0.99
N ARG A 371 32.28 0.17 -1.77
CA ARG A 371 33.38 -0.09 -2.70
C ARG A 371 34.61 -0.67 -1.98
N ALA A 372 34.99 -0.13 -0.83
CA ALA A 372 36.11 -0.67 -0.04
C ALA A 372 35.84 -2.09 0.48
N GLU A 373 34.60 -2.39 0.92
CA GLU A 373 34.21 -3.72 1.40
C GLU A 373 34.38 -4.82 0.33
N PHE A 374 34.12 -4.47 -0.93
CA PHE A 374 34.12 -5.42 -2.05
C PHE A 374 35.33 -5.29 -3.00
N ALA A 375 36.23 -4.31 -2.80
CA ALA A 375 37.45 -4.15 -3.62
C ALA A 375 38.59 -5.11 -3.24
N ALA A 376 38.60 -5.66 -2.02
CA ALA A 376 39.73 -6.42 -1.48
C ALA A 376 39.65 -7.94 -1.73
N ARG A 377 38.85 -8.41 -2.70
CA ARG A 377 38.53 -9.83 -2.86
C ARG A 377 38.45 -10.28 -4.31
#